data_AF-A0A973GYV8-F1
#
_entry.id   AF-A0A973GYV8-F1
#
_cell.length_a   1.000
_cell.length_b   1.000
_cell.length_c   1.000
_cell.angle_alpha   90.00
_cell.angle_beta   90.00
_cell.angle_gamma   90.00
#
_symmetry.space_group_name_H-M   'P 1'
#
loop_
_entity.id
_entity.type
_entity.pdbx_description
1 polymer ?
#
loop_
_entity_poly.entity_id
_entity_poly.type
_entity_poly.pdbx_seq_one_letter_code
_entity_poly.pdbx_strand_id
1 'polypeptide(L)'
;MQGTLRRTSAIEVLYGLVAMLLSLVAIGAGYVLAWPLNLDIGSNDNAFVQDFGEPERGNAKTFRWTLSGSTLVIPQPPLNTATILALQIEDSRSVRPELPELLVRADGSDLARFTLAQNVPGTYIMLVPPAARPGRSLLVELQANTTRENMEGRALGVVLFGLSLTPVHGSPWLPSAWVALCAICLGAFMYLLARLVGAGPPRALLVVAGAAALVAIGVAARPAEVLPFIQRFAGMAATAGLGVALARLLAPIAPGASPSARLRVSGAHLPIYLALGAWMLLLYQVYMVWDGAEGIGPALWDVWIGGVTAAGLGLGLMVWSATGGRQLQPDERRARRANIAIIALGLAAGVHIGFSVWYAFTRQAPDFWILFKGVREWARGGSLYNLNDVMTNHFGKVFKVPPFYGMFFAPFVLSVGGEVLLLWHRVMNSVLLAGVALIWLRMWRLPARSSVGAALLIVLSFRPLFDTMSYGQIDLVLLFILTLTLWALREERDLLAGVLVALATLFKLYPVVLLAFFVIKRQWRGLWGFALGMLIFNGIAVAVMGWEMHRVYLTQVVPNIGGTTAWIENQTISGFLARLAAPPTDAAIFTGRGLRLLGTLISGLVGLA
;
A
#
# COMPACT_ATOMS: atom_id res chain seq x y z
N MET A 1 16.71 -26.50 -34.96
CA MET A 1 15.80 -25.70 -34.11
C MET A 1 15.46 -26.35 -32.77
N GLN A 2 15.15 -27.65 -32.70
CA GLN A 2 14.82 -28.32 -31.42
C GLN A 2 15.98 -28.34 -30.40
N GLY A 3 17.22 -28.52 -30.84
CA GLY A 3 18.41 -28.50 -29.96
C GLY A 3 18.71 -27.12 -29.35
N THR A 4 18.49 -26.04 -30.10
CA THR A 4 18.64 -24.66 -29.63
C THR A 4 17.54 -24.27 -28.64
N LEU A 5 16.29 -24.67 -28.89
CA LEU A 5 15.16 -24.45 -27.95
C LEU A 5 15.37 -25.17 -26.62
N ARG A 6 15.82 -26.43 -26.62
CA ARG A 6 16.14 -27.18 -25.39
C ARG A 6 17.30 -26.58 -24.59
N ARG A 7 18.34 -26.07 -25.27
CA ARG A 7 19.47 -25.40 -24.59
C ARG A 7 19.03 -24.10 -23.92
N THR A 8 18.14 -23.35 -24.57
CA THR A 8 17.60 -22.09 -24.04
C THR A 8 16.69 -22.33 -22.83
N SER A 9 15.87 -23.39 -22.85
CA SER A 9 15.02 -23.74 -21.70
C SER A 9 15.81 -24.21 -20.48
N ALA A 10 16.88 -25.00 -20.68
CA ALA A 10 17.72 -25.46 -19.57
C ALA A 10 18.44 -24.30 -18.86
N ILE A 11 18.91 -23.30 -19.63
CA ILE A 11 19.54 -22.09 -19.09
C ILE A 11 18.54 -21.27 -18.27
N GLU A 12 17.30 -21.08 -18.74
CA GLU A 12 16.27 -20.35 -17.99
C GLU A 12 15.89 -21.06 -16.67
N VAL A 13 15.83 -22.39 -16.67
CA VAL A 13 15.61 -23.17 -15.43
C VAL A 13 16.77 -22.95 -14.45
N LEU A 14 18.02 -22.96 -14.92
CA LEU A 14 19.18 -22.71 -14.09
C LEU A 14 19.13 -21.31 -13.45
N TYR A 15 18.80 -20.27 -14.23
CA TYR A 15 18.64 -18.91 -13.69
C TYR A 15 17.51 -18.83 -12.65
N GLY A 16 16.39 -19.54 -12.87
CA GLY A 16 15.32 -19.64 -11.88
C GLY A 16 15.78 -20.28 -10.57
N LEU A 17 16.55 -21.37 -10.64
CA LEU A 17 17.13 -22.02 -9.46
C LEU A 17 18.12 -21.11 -8.72
N VAL A 18 18.96 -20.38 -9.47
CA VAL A 18 19.89 -19.38 -8.90
C VAL A 18 19.11 -18.26 -8.20
N ALA A 19 17.99 -17.80 -8.77
CA ALA A 19 17.14 -16.79 -8.14
C ALA A 19 16.54 -17.28 -6.80
N MET A 20 16.07 -18.54 -6.76
CA MET A 20 15.55 -19.17 -5.55
C MET A 20 16.64 -19.25 -4.46
N LEU A 21 17.84 -19.71 -4.82
CA LEU A 21 18.98 -19.81 -3.91
C LEU A 21 19.43 -18.43 -3.40
N LEU A 22 19.53 -17.44 -4.29
CA LEU A 22 19.93 -16.08 -3.93
C LEU A 22 18.97 -15.47 -2.90
N SER A 23 17.67 -15.63 -3.11
CA SER A 23 16.64 -15.17 -2.17
C SER A 23 16.73 -15.89 -0.83
N LEU A 24 16.90 -17.22 -0.85
CA LEU A 24 17.06 -18.05 0.35
C LEU A 24 18.28 -17.62 1.18
N VAL A 25 19.44 -17.41 0.55
CA VAL A 25 20.66 -17.00 1.24
C VAL A 25 20.52 -15.59 1.84
N ALA A 26 19.99 -14.64 1.07
CA ALA A 26 19.81 -13.26 1.55
C ALA A 26 18.84 -13.18 2.74
N ILE A 27 17.66 -13.77 2.62
CA ILE A 27 16.65 -13.78 3.69
C ILE A 27 17.14 -14.64 4.87
N GLY A 28 17.83 -15.75 4.62
CA GLY A 28 18.46 -16.56 5.66
C GLY A 28 19.47 -15.77 6.48
N ALA A 29 20.30 -14.93 5.85
CA ALA A 29 21.22 -14.04 6.55
C ALA A 29 20.50 -12.99 7.41
N GLY A 30 19.42 -12.38 6.89
CA GLY A 30 18.59 -11.46 7.68
C GLY A 30 17.90 -12.15 8.87
N TYR A 31 17.38 -13.36 8.64
CA TYR A 31 16.74 -14.19 9.66
C TYR A 31 17.68 -14.59 10.78
N VAL A 32 18.93 -14.85 10.44
CA VAL A 32 20.00 -15.11 11.40
C VAL A 32 20.20 -13.93 12.35
N LEU A 33 20.20 -12.71 11.80
CA LEU A 33 20.40 -11.47 12.56
C LEU A 33 19.18 -11.07 13.38
N ALA A 34 18.03 -11.73 13.17
CA ALA A 34 16.79 -11.47 13.92
C ALA A 34 16.81 -11.99 15.37
N TRP A 35 17.81 -12.81 15.74
CA TRP A 35 17.89 -13.45 17.06
C TRP A 35 18.92 -12.76 17.97
N PRO A 36 18.67 -12.61 19.28
CA PRO A 36 17.50 -13.09 20.01
C PRO A 36 16.22 -12.31 19.64
N LEU A 37 15.11 -13.04 19.49
CA LEU A 37 13.82 -12.44 19.18
C LEU A 37 13.18 -11.97 20.49
N ASN A 38 13.06 -10.66 20.65
CA ASN A 38 12.44 -10.04 21.81
C ASN A 38 11.05 -9.53 21.42
N LEU A 39 10.02 -9.94 22.16
CA LEU A 39 8.65 -9.44 21.98
C LEU A 39 8.19 -8.79 23.27
N ASP A 40 7.63 -7.59 23.13
CA ASP A 40 6.96 -6.85 24.19
C ASP A 40 5.46 -7.19 24.17
N ILE A 41 4.90 -7.56 25.32
CA ILE A 41 3.50 -8.00 25.45
C ILE A 41 2.68 -6.84 26.04
N GLY A 42 1.55 -6.53 25.42
CA GLY A 42 0.67 -5.42 25.76
C GLY A 42 0.87 -4.13 24.96
N SER A 43 1.81 -4.08 24.01
CA SER A 43 2.04 -2.91 23.16
C SER A 43 1.62 -3.12 21.70
N ASN A 44 2.40 -3.85 20.90
CA ASN A 44 2.12 -4.19 19.50
C ASN A 44 2.18 -5.71 19.28
N ASP A 45 1.41 -6.43 20.09
CA ASP A 45 1.54 -7.88 20.26
C ASP A 45 0.40 -8.69 19.66
N ASN A 46 -0.59 -8.06 19.03
CA ASN A 46 -1.80 -8.71 18.51
C ASN A 46 -1.51 -9.89 17.56
N ALA A 47 -0.38 -9.88 16.85
CA ALA A 47 0.01 -10.99 15.97
C ALA A 47 0.58 -12.22 16.72
N PHE A 48 0.86 -12.08 18.02
CA PHE A 48 1.59 -13.04 18.82
C PHE A 48 0.79 -13.59 20.01
N VAL A 49 -0.40 -13.08 20.29
CA VAL A 49 -1.21 -13.47 21.45
C VAL A 49 -2.57 -13.99 21.02
N GLN A 50 -3.01 -15.08 21.64
CA GLN A 50 -4.36 -15.65 21.51
C GLN A 50 -4.88 -15.97 22.92
N ASP A 51 -6.15 -15.63 23.17
CA ASP A 51 -6.83 -15.87 24.45
C ASP A 51 -6.13 -15.21 25.66
N PHE A 52 -5.70 -13.96 25.48
CA PHE A 52 -5.20 -13.09 26.55
C PHE A 52 -6.23 -12.01 26.89
N GLY A 53 -6.11 -11.43 28.09
CA GLY A 53 -6.82 -10.19 28.42
C GLY A 53 -6.40 -9.02 27.50
N GLU A 54 -7.23 -7.98 27.48
CA GLU A 54 -6.91 -6.72 26.84
C GLU A 54 -5.61 -6.12 27.42
N PRO A 55 -4.84 -5.33 26.64
CA PRO A 55 -3.65 -4.67 27.14
C PRO A 55 -3.95 -3.73 28.31
N GLU A 56 -3.20 -3.88 29.39
CA GLU A 56 -3.27 -3.01 30.57
C GLU A 56 -1.93 -2.30 30.79
N ARG A 57 -1.96 -1.13 31.44
CA ARG A 57 -0.77 -0.32 31.74
C ARG A 57 -0.45 -0.41 33.22
N GLY A 58 0.73 -0.94 33.53
CA GLY A 58 1.31 -0.86 34.87
C GLY A 58 2.15 0.40 35.06
N ASN A 59 2.81 0.51 36.21
CA ASN A 59 3.60 1.70 36.60
C ASN A 59 4.78 2.02 35.65
N ALA A 60 5.25 1.07 34.83
CA ALA A 60 6.39 1.29 33.91
C ALA A 60 6.30 0.54 32.55
N LYS A 61 5.41 -0.44 32.39
CA LYS A 61 5.26 -1.24 31.17
C LYS A 61 3.80 -1.56 30.89
N THR A 62 3.47 -1.74 29.61
CA THR A 62 2.25 -2.43 29.19
C THR A 62 2.39 -3.92 29.45
N PHE A 63 1.27 -4.60 29.69
CA PHE A 63 1.24 -6.03 29.91
C PHE A 63 -0.11 -6.62 29.51
N ARG A 64 -0.20 -7.95 29.49
CA ARG A 64 -1.48 -8.67 29.39
C ARG A 64 -1.63 -9.72 30.48
N TRP A 65 -2.86 -9.93 30.91
CA TRP A 65 -3.23 -11.04 31.77
C TRP A 65 -3.39 -12.32 30.95
N THR A 66 -2.83 -13.43 31.45
CA THR A 66 -3.21 -14.76 30.95
C THR A 66 -4.60 -15.12 31.46
N LEU A 67 -5.32 -15.91 30.68
CA LEU A 67 -6.57 -16.57 31.06
C LEU A 67 -6.27 -18.02 31.50
N SER A 68 -7.29 -18.87 31.61
CA SER A 68 -7.12 -20.29 31.97
C SER A 68 -6.31 -21.08 30.94
N GLY A 69 -6.34 -20.63 29.68
CA GLY A 69 -5.48 -21.09 28.61
C GLY A 69 -5.19 -19.93 27.68
N SER A 70 -3.93 -19.56 27.57
CA SER A 70 -3.47 -18.47 26.70
C SER A 70 -2.34 -18.98 25.82
N THR A 71 -2.30 -18.57 24.55
CA THR A 71 -1.31 -19.08 23.59
C THR A 71 -0.50 -17.96 22.99
N LEU A 72 0.82 -18.09 23.05
CA LEU A 72 1.75 -17.23 22.34
C LEU A 72 2.08 -17.85 20.98
N VAL A 73 1.91 -17.09 19.90
CA VAL A 73 2.14 -17.49 18.51
C VAL A 73 3.41 -16.82 18.00
N ILE A 74 4.55 -17.49 18.15
CA ILE A 74 5.87 -16.87 17.96
C ILE A 74 6.49 -17.38 16.64
N PRO A 75 7.19 -16.55 15.84
CA PRO A 75 7.96 -17.05 14.70
C PRO A 75 8.89 -18.20 15.11
N GLN A 76 8.93 -19.26 14.31
CA GLN A 76 9.77 -20.41 14.65
C GLN A 76 11.25 -20.03 14.74
N PRO A 77 12.06 -20.71 15.59
CA PRO A 77 13.51 -20.57 15.62
C PRO A 77 14.19 -21.21 14.40
N PRO A 78 15.53 -21.04 14.24
CA PRO A 78 16.30 -21.75 13.22
C PRO A 78 16.08 -23.27 13.25
N LEU A 79 16.13 -23.89 12.07
CA LEU A 79 15.76 -25.28 11.90
C LEU A 79 16.62 -26.20 12.79
N ASN A 80 15.96 -27.16 13.46
CA ASN A 80 16.62 -28.18 14.27
C ASN A 80 17.57 -27.62 15.36
N THR A 81 17.22 -26.47 15.94
CA THR A 81 18.03 -25.77 16.95
C THR A 81 17.27 -25.71 18.28
N ALA A 82 17.92 -26.15 19.36
CA ALA A 82 17.37 -25.99 20.70
C ALA A 82 17.28 -24.49 21.04
N THR A 83 16.21 -24.05 21.70
CA THR A 83 15.97 -22.62 21.90
C THR A 83 15.67 -22.32 23.36
N ILE A 84 16.33 -21.32 23.92
CA ILE A 84 16.03 -20.81 25.26
C ILE A 84 14.83 -19.89 25.15
N LEU A 85 13.75 -20.23 25.86
CA LEU A 85 12.57 -19.39 26.05
C LEU A 85 12.66 -18.71 27.42
N ALA A 86 12.70 -17.38 27.43
CA ALA A 86 12.63 -16.57 28.64
C ALA A 86 11.30 -15.82 28.68
N LEU A 87 10.48 -16.07 29.71
CA LEU A 87 9.21 -15.38 29.94
C LEU A 87 9.34 -14.40 31.12
N GLN A 88 8.92 -13.16 30.93
CA GLN A 88 8.86 -12.14 31.99
C GLN A 88 7.47 -12.13 32.62
N ILE A 89 7.33 -12.74 33.80
CA ILE A 89 6.05 -13.03 34.44
C ILE A 89 6.01 -12.42 35.85
N GLU A 90 4.82 -11.96 36.27
CA GLU A 90 4.54 -11.51 37.64
C GLU A 90 3.16 -12.01 38.10
N ASP A 91 3.02 -12.31 39.40
CA ASP A 91 1.72 -12.44 40.04
C ASP A 91 1.29 -11.10 40.64
N SER A 92 0.44 -10.37 39.92
CA SER A 92 -0.11 -9.08 40.36
C SER A 92 -1.53 -9.18 40.94
N ARG A 93 -2.04 -10.40 41.22
CA ARG A 93 -3.41 -10.59 41.70
C ARG A 93 -3.63 -9.96 43.09
N SER A 94 -4.72 -9.22 43.25
CA SER A 94 -5.10 -8.61 44.54
C SER A 94 -5.64 -9.62 45.56
N VAL A 95 -6.41 -10.61 45.11
CA VAL A 95 -6.95 -11.71 45.93
C VAL A 95 -6.11 -12.98 45.69
N ARG A 96 -5.49 -13.51 46.75
CA ARG A 96 -4.49 -14.58 46.66
C ARG A 96 -4.84 -15.78 47.55
N PRO A 97 -5.80 -16.62 47.15
CA PRO A 97 -6.12 -17.82 47.91
C PRO A 97 -4.98 -18.85 47.83
N GLU A 98 -4.27 -18.91 46.69
CA GLU A 98 -3.18 -19.85 46.41
C GLU A 98 -2.11 -19.21 45.50
N LEU A 99 -0.88 -19.73 45.57
CA LEU A 99 0.18 -19.37 44.62
C LEU A 99 -0.22 -19.82 43.21
N PRO A 100 0.00 -19.01 42.16
CA PRO A 100 -0.39 -19.40 40.82
C PRO A 100 0.54 -20.50 40.34
N GLU A 101 -0.05 -21.62 39.94
CA GLU A 101 0.64 -22.66 39.20
C GLU A 101 0.55 -22.34 37.71
N LEU A 102 1.68 -22.44 37.02
CA LEU A 102 1.79 -22.24 35.59
C LEU A 102 2.39 -23.49 34.95
N LEU A 103 1.64 -24.08 34.02
CA LEU A 103 2.14 -25.11 33.10
C LEU A 103 2.42 -24.45 31.75
N VAL A 104 3.65 -24.62 31.27
CA VAL A 104 4.11 -24.11 29.98
C VAL A 104 4.31 -25.29 29.04
N ARG A 105 3.67 -25.23 27.87
CA ARG A 105 3.85 -26.20 26.78
C ARG A 105 4.38 -25.51 25.54
N ALA A 106 5.17 -26.24 24.75
CA ALA A 106 5.53 -25.84 23.39
C ALA A 106 5.02 -26.88 22.40
N ASP A 107 4.16 -26.46 21.47
CA ASP A 107 3.53 -27.32 20.47
C ASP A 107 2.96 -28.62 21.08
N GLY A 108 2.21 -28.48 22.19
CA GLY A 108 1.61 -29.59 22.92
C GLY A 108 2.54 -30.41 23.83
N SER A 109 3.85 -30.13 23.84
CA SER A 109 4.82 -30.81 24.72
C SER A 109 5.05 -30.02 26.01
N ASP A 110 4.91 -30.66 27.17
CA ASP A 110 5.19 -30.06 28.49
C ASP A 110 6.66 -29.64 28.60
N LEU A 111 6.91 -28.35 28.80
CA LEU A 111 8.25 -27.80 29.03
C LEU A 111 8.57 -27.70 30.51
N ALA A 112 7.66 -27.10 31.27
CA ALA A 112 7.83 -26.86 32.70
C ALA A 112 6.49 -26.65 33.39
N ARG A 113 6.44 -27.03 34.66
CA ARG A 113 5.35 -26.73 35.59
C ARG A 113 5.96 -26.17 36.86
N PHE A 114 5.54 -24.99 37.28
CA PHE A 114 6.09 -24.33 38.46
C PHE A 114 5.07 -23.39 39.11
N THR A 115 5.30 -23.06 40.38
CA THR A 115 4.56 -22.04 41.12
C THR A 115 5.36 -20.74 41.16
N LEU A 116 4.68 -19.59 41.06
CA LEU A 116 5.37 -18.29 41.13
C LEU A 116 5.62 -17.85 42.57
N ALA A 117 6.80 -17.27 42.80
CA ALA A 117 7.15 -16.61 44.06
C ALA A 117 6.43 -15.25 44.15
N GLN A 118 5.98 -14.88 45.34
CA GLN A 118 5.08 -13.72 45.52
C GLN A 118 5.75 -12.39 45.15
N ASN A 119 5.02 -11.55 44.39
CA ASN A 119 5.21 -10.09 44.30
C ASN A 119 6.53 -9.58 43.69
N VAL A 120 7.30 -10.42 42.98
CA VAL A 120 8.51 -9.99 42.27
C VAL A 120 8.42 -10.39 40.80
N PRO A 121 8.57 -9.44 39.85
CA PRO A 121 8.71 -9.77 38.44
C PRO A 121 9.89 -10.71 38.23
N GLY A 122 9.63 -11.89 37.67
CA GLY A 122 10.64 -12.94 37.45
C GLY A 122 10.86 -13.19 35.96
N THR A 123 12.10 -13.56 35.60
CA THR A 123 12.39 -14.13 34.28
C THR A 123 12.51 -15.64 34.42
N TYR A 124 11.55 -16.36 33.84
CA TYR A 124 11.48 -17.82 33.86
C TYR A 124 12.08 -18.38 32.57
N ILE A 125 13.15 -19.15 32.71
CA ILE A 125 13.97 -19.66 31.59
C ILE A 125 13.71 -21.15 31.41
N MET A 126 13.36 -21.56 30.20
CA MET A 126 13.06 -22.93 29.83
C MET A 126 13.76 -23.29 28.52
N LEU A 127 14.07 -24.58 28.32
CA LEU A 127 14.66 -25.07 27.08
C LEU A 127 13.57 -25.68 26.19
N VAL A 128 13.39 -25.11 25.01
CA VAL A 128 12.56 -25.68 23.94
C VAL A 128 13.41 -26.66 23.14
N PRO A 129 13.03 -27.95 23.04
CA PRO A 129 13.81 -28.95 22.34
C PRO A 129 13.87 -28.67 20.82
N PRO A 130 14.96 -29.08 20.15
CA PRO A 130 15.09 -28.95 18.71
C PRO A 130 14.03 -29.82 18.02
N ALA A 131 13.33 -29.25 17.04
CA ALA A 131 12.40 -29.99 16.21
C ALA A 131 12.39 -29.41 14.80
N ALA A 132 12.37 -30.28 13.79
CA ALA A 132 12.10 -29.88 12.41
C ALA A 132 10.60 -29.72 12.24
N ARG A 133 10.13 -28.47 12.19
CA ARG A 133 8.70 -28.16 12.17
C ARG A 133 8.33 -27.51 10.81
N PRO A 134 7.28 -27.99 10.13
CA PRO A 134 6.84 -27.41 8.86
C PRO A 134 5.96 -26.16 9.04
N GLY A 135 5.48 -25.88 10.25
CA GLY A 135 4.58 -24.78 10.58
C GLY A 135 5.23 -23.39 10.54
N ARG A 136 4.39 -22.35 10.50
CA ARG A 136 4.80 -20.93 10.52
C ARG A 136 5.28 -20.46 11.89
N SER A 137 4.70 -21.00 12.95
CA SER A 137 4.89 -20.52 14.32
C SER A 137 5.27 -21.66 15.27
N LEU A 138 5.93 -21.29 16.36
CA LEU A 138 6.01 -22.05 17.60
C LEU A 138 4.86 -21.58 18.48
N LEU A 139 4.03 -22.51 18.93
CA LEU A 139 2.95 -22.26 19.87
C LEU A 139 3.45 -22.50 21.28
N VAL A 140 3.43 -21.47 22.13
CA VAL A 140 3.71 -21.61 23.56
C VAL A 140 2.41 -21.43 24.32
N GLU A 141 1.88 -22.53 24.83
CA GLU A 141 0.63 -22.55 25.59
C GLU A 141 0.95 -22.33 27.07
N LEU A 142 0.21 -21.42 27.68
CA LEU A 142 0.29 -21.06 29.08
C LEU A 142 -1.02 -21.46 29.75
N GLN A 143 -0.97 -22.46 30.63
CA GLN A 143 -2.09 -22.87 31.46
C GLN A 143 -1.84 -22.40 32.88
N ALA A 144 -2.63 -21.42 33.31
CA ALA A 144 -2.51 -20.81 34.63
C ALA A 144 -3.80 -21.00 35.42
N ASN A 145 -3.67 -21.27 36.72
CA ASN A 145 -4.82 -21.24 37.62
C ASN A 145 -5.30 -19.79 37.75
N THR A 146 -6.56 -19.55 37.37
CA THR A 146 -7.14 -18.19 37.39
C THR A 146 -7.86 -17.90 38.69
N THR A 147 -7.76 -16.67 39.18
CA THR A 147 -8.56 -16.18 40.31
C THR A 147 -9.49 -15.07 39.84
N ARG A 148 -10.70 -15.01 40.39
CA ARG A 148 -11.64 -13.93 40.05
C ARG A 148 -11.24 -12.65 40.76
N GLU A 149 -10.93 -11.61 39.99
CA GLU A 149 -10.58 -10.30 40.52
C GLU A 149 -11.79 -9.35 40.47
N ASN A 150 -12.09 -8.70 41.60
CA ASN A 150 -13.17 -7.73 41.83
C ASN A 150 -14.63 -8.27 41.69
N MET A 151 -15.61 -7.44 42.09
CA MET A 151 -17.05 -7.76 42.05
C MET A 151 -17.60 -8.03 40.63
N GLU A 152 -16.86 -7.62 39.58
CA GLU A 152 -17.20 -7.89 38.17
C GLU A 152 -16.72 -9.26 37.66
N GLY A 153 -15.88 -9.99 38.42
CA GLY A 153 -15.66 -11.42 38.24
C GLY A 153 -14.76 -11.88 37.08
N ARG A 154 -13.79 -11.07 36.61
CA ARG A 154 -12.82 -11.50 35.58
C ARG A 154 -11.90 -12.60 36.13
N ALA A 155 -11.82 -13.75 35.46
CA ALA A 155 -10.90 -14.84 35.82
C ALA A 155 -9.51 -14.56 35.23
N LEU A 156 -8.56 -14.16 36.09
CA LEU A 156 -7.22 -13.73 35.68
C LEU A 156 -6.15 -14.67 36.23
N GLY A 157 -5.20 -15.04 35.37
CA GLY A 157 -4.04 -15.84 35.73
C GLY A 157 -2.87 -14.96 36.15
N VAL A 158 -1.78 -15.00 35.38
CA VAL A 158 -0.54 -14.26 35.66
C VAL A 158 -0.36 -13.12 34.67
N VAL A 159 0.46 -12.14 35.04
CA VAL A 159 0.82 -11.02 34.17
C VAL A 159 2.03 -11.40 33.32
N LEU A 160 1.95 -11.15 32.01
CA LEU A 160 3.07 -11.30 31.07
C LEU A 160 3.46 -9.94 30.48
N PHE A 161 4.74 -9.58 30.61
CA PHE A 161 5.28 -8.32 30.09
C PHE A 161 6.03 -8.48 28.77
N GLY A 162 6.62 -9.64 28.56
CA GLY A 162 7.55 -9.82 27.46
C GLY A 162 8.11 -11.22 27.43
N LEU A 163 8.71 -11.54 26.29
CA LEU A 163 9.41 -12.80 26.09
C LEU A 163 10.65 -12.59 25.23
N SER A 164 11.61 -13.49 25.39
CA SER A 164 12.79 -13.59 24.54
C SER A 164 13.03 -15.02 24.11
N LEU A 165 13.33 -15.22 22.82
CA LEU A 165 13.79 -16.50 22.29
C LEU A 165 15.24 -16.38 21.83
N THR A 166 16.09 -17.25 22.35
CA THR A 166 17.52 -17.30 22.00
C THR A 166 17.89 -18.71 21.54
N PRO A 167 18.17 -18.92 20.24
CA PRO A 167 18.65 -20.22 19.75
C PRO A 167 20.02 -20.58 20.37
N VAL A 168 20.20 -21.83 20.78
CA VAL A 168 21.45 -22.36 21.33
C VAL A 168 22.37 -22.80 20.19
N HIS A 169 23.59 -22.26 20.14
CA HIS A 169 24.50 -22.48 19.02
C HIS A 169 25.10 -23.89 19.00
N GLY A 170 25.00 -24.58 17.85
CA GLY A 170 25.62 -25.91 17.63
C GLY A 170 25.49 -26.52 16.22
N SER A 171 24.72 -25.91 15.30
CA SER A 171 24.43 -26.41 13.94
C SER A 171 24.44 -25.24 12.93
N PRO A 172 24.69 -25.44 11.62
CA PRO A 172 24.60 -24.37 10.62
C PRO A 172 23.25 -23.65 10.65
N TRP A 173 23.29 -22.32 10.52
CA TRP A 173 22.14 -21.44 10.76
C TRP A 173 21.19 -21.44 9.55
N LEU A 174 20.39 -22.49 9.43
CA LEU A 174 19.32 -22.56 8.45
C LEU A 174 18.07 -21.86 8.99
N PRO A 175 17.39 -21.03 8.17
CA PRO A 175 16.10 -20.50 8.56
C PRO A 175 15.09 -21.63 8.80
N SER A 176 14.00 -21.34 9.51
CA SER A 176 12.91 -22.30 9.66
C SER A 176 12.39 -22.75 8.29
N ALA A 177 11.79 -23.96 8.22
CA ALA A 177 11.30 -24.52 6.97
C ALA A 177 10.29 -23.59 6.26
N TRP A 178 9.43 -22.93 7.04
CA TRP A 178 8.46 -21.95 6.52
C TRP A 178 9.14 -20.72 5.90
N VAL A 179 10.12 -20.14 6.59
CA VAL A 179 10.88 -18.99 6.08
C VAL A 179 11.68 -19.37 4.83
N ALA A 180 12.29 -20.55 4.82
CA ALA A 180 12.99 -21.08 3.65
C ALA A 180 12.06 -21.21 2.44
N LEU A 181 10.88 -21.81 2.64
CA LEU A 181 9.86 -21.94 1.60
C LEU A 181 9.42 -20.57 1.07
N CYS A 182 9.12 -19.62 1.95
CA CYS A 182 8.73 -18.26 1.58
C CYS A 182 9.83 -17.54 0.79
N ALA A 183 11.09 -17.67 1.20
CA ALA A 183 12.24 -17.07 0.52
C ALA A 183 12.42 -17.67 -0.88
N ILE A 184 12.30 -18.99 -1.02
CA ILE A 184 12.34 -19.70 -2.30
C ILE A 184 11.21 -19.22 -3.23
N CYS A 185 9.97 -19.18 -2.72
CA CYS A 185 8.81 -18.71 -3.47
C CYS A 185 8.98 -17.26 -3.91
N LEU A 186 9.47 -16.38 -3.04
CA LEU A 186 9.77 -14.99 -3.39
C LEU A 186 10.78 -14.91 -4.53
N GLY A 187 11.88 -15.66 -4.44
CA GLY A 187 12.91 -15.68 -5.49
C GLY A 187 12.36 -16.15 -6.84
N ALA A 188 11.56 -17.22 -6.84
CA ALA A 188 10.93 -17.75 -8.04
C ALA A 188 9.91 -16.76 -8.64
N PHE A 189 9.00 -16.20 -7.84
CA PHE A 189 7.97 -15.29 -8.32
C PHE A 189 8.53 -13.94 -8.76
N MET A 190 9.52 -13.40 -8.07
CA MET A 190 10.19 -12.15 -8.48
C MET A 190 10.99 -12.35 -9.77
N TYR A 191 11.67 -13.49 -9.93
CA TYR A 191 12.34 -13.82 -11.19
C TYR A 191 11.32 -13.89 -12.34
N LEU A 192 10.24 -14.65 -12.15
CA LEU A 192 9.18 -14.78 -13.14
C LEU A 192 8.56 -13.42 -13.48
N LEU A 193 8.21 -12.60 -12.49
CA LEU A 193 7.70 -11.25 -12.69
C LEU A 193 8.67 -10.39 -13.51
N ALA A 194 9.96 -10.40 -13.18
CA ALA A 194 10.95 -9.64 -13.93
C ALA A 194 11.06 -10.12 -15.39
N ARG A 195 11.02 -11.44 -15.64
CA ARG A 195 10.97 -12.01 -17.00
C ARG A 195 9.68 -11.61 -17.73
N LEU A 196 8.53 -11.61 -17.04
CA LEU A 196 7.23 -11.16 -17.55
C LEU A 196 7.18 -9.65 -17.83
N VAL A 197 8.04 -8.83 -17.24
CA VAL A 197 8.18 -7.40 -17.59
C VAL A 197 9.22 -7.20 -18.72
N GLY A 198 9.89 -8.27 -19.15
CA GLY A 198 10.86 -8.25 -20.24
C GLY A 198 12.30 -7.97 -19.81
N ALA A 199 12.63 -8.11 -18.52
CA ALA A 199 14.02 -8.08 -18.06
C ALA A 199 14.75 -9.36 -18.48
N GLY A 200 15.92 -9.26 -19.11
CA GLY A 200 16.77 -10.44 -19.39
C GLY A 200 17.28 -11.12 -18.11
N PRO A 201 17.76 -12.39 -18.16
CA PRO A 201 18.08 -13.16 -16.95
C PRO A 201 19.01 -12.47 -15.94
N PRO A 202 20.13 -11.80 -16.34
CA PRO A 202 20.98 -11.12 -15.37
C PRO A 202 20.27 -9.96 -14.65
N ARG A 203 19.42 -9.21 -15.36
CA ARG A 203 18.64 -8.12 -14.75
C ARG A 203 17.53 -8.66 -13.86
N ALA A 204 16.92 -9.79 -14.23
CA ALA A 204 15.95 -10.47 -13.38
C ALA A 204 16.58 -10.93 -12.06
N LEU A 205 17.81 -11.46 -12.09
CA LEU A 205 18.57 -11.77 -10.88
C LEU A 205 18.85 -10.53 -10.02
N LEU A 206 19.18 -9.38 -10.61
CA LEU A 206 19.35 -8.13 -9.84
C LEU A 206 18.07 -7.67 -9.15
N VAL A 207 16.91 -7.82 -9.82
CA VAL A 207 15.60 -7.53 -9.22
C VAL A 207 15.33 -8.46 -8.03
N VAL A 208 15.62 -9.76 -8.18
CA VAL A 208 15.50 -10.73 -7.09
C VAL A 208 16.43 -10.38 -5.93
N ALA A 209 17.70 -10.06 -6.22
CA ALA A 209 18.68 -9.64 -5.22
C ALA A 209 18.20 -8.43 -4.41
N GLY A 210 17.71 -7.40 -5.11
CA GLY A 210 17.20 -6.19 -4.47
C GLY A 210 15.96 -6.45 -3.59
N ALA A 211 15.00 -7.23 -4.10
CA ALA A 211 13.81 -7.58 -3.35
C ALA A 211 14.13 -8.44 -2.11
N ALA A 212 14.98 -9.46 -2.27
CA ALA A 212 15.40 -10.31 -1.16
C ALA A 212 16.22 -9.55 -0.12
N ALA A 213 17.10 -8.63 -0.54
CA ALA A 213 17.85 -7.78 0.36
C ALA A 213 16.94 -6.85 1.19
N LEU A 214 15.92 -6.24 0.57
CA LEU A 214 14.95 -5.41 1.30
C LEU A 214 14.17 -6.21 2.35
N VAL A 215 13.73 -7.42 2.00
CA VAL A 215 13.07 -8.31 2.96
C VAL A 215 14.04 -8.74 4.06
N ALA A 216 15.28 -9.09 3.73
CA ALA A 216 16.30 -9.47 4.70
C ALA A 216 16.63 -8.34 5.69
N ILE A 217 16.74 -7.09 5.20
CA ILE A 217 16.93 -5.91 6.05
C ILE A 217 15.73 -5.72 6.98
N GLY A 218 14.51 -5.87 6.46
CA GLY A 218 13.29 -5.80 7.28
C GLY A 218 13.25 -6.87 8.36
N VAL A 219 13.61 -8.12 8.02
CA VAL A 219 13.69 -9.23 8.97
C VAL A 219 14.74 -8.95 10.05
N ALA A 220 15.92 -8.46 9.70
CA ALA A 220 16.97 -8.17 10.68
C ALA A 220 16.64 -6.97 11.58
N ALA A 221 16.07 -5.89 11.00
CA ALA A 221 15.82 -4.65 11.73
C ALA A 221 14.50 -4.66 12.53
N ARG A 222 13.47 -5.33 12.02
CA ARG A 222 12.10 -5.34 12.56
C ARG A 222 11.50 -6.75 12.53
N PRO A 223 12.13 -7.76 13.15
CA PRO A 223 11.72 -9.16 13.01
C PRO A 223 10.29 -9.41 13.44
N ALA A 224 9.82 -8.76 14.52
CA ALA A 224 8.44 -8.87 14.99
C ALA A 224 7.41 -8.33 13.96
N GLU A 225 7.75 -7.30 13.19
CA GLU A 225 6.84 -6.71 12.21
C GLU A 225 6.86 -7.45 10.86
N VAL A 226 7.92 -8.23 10.59
CA VAL A 226 8.17 -8.83 9.26
C VAL A 226 8.03 -10.34 9.26
N LEU A 227 8.60 -11.06 10.24
CA LEU A 227 8.62 -12.53 10.25
C LEU A 227 7.23 -13.15 10.29
N PRO A 228 6.27 -12.66 11.10
CA PRO A 228 4.91 -13.19 11.05
C PRO A 228 4.36 -13.11 9.64
N PHE A 229 4.65 -12.06 8.86
CA PHE A 229 4.01 -11.81 7.58
C PHE A 229 4.87 -12.15 6.35
N ILE A 230 5.93 -12.94 6.51
CA ILE A 230 6.94 -13.14 5.47
C ILE A 230 6.40 -13.75 4.17
N GLN A 231 5.37 -14.61 4.25
CA GLN A 231 4.67 -15.17 3.10
C GLN A 231 4.04 -14.09 2.21
N ARG A 232 3.68 -12.94 2.80
CA ARG A 232 2.97 -11.87 2.07
C ARG A 232 3.83 -11.20 1.00
N PHE A 233 5.16 -11.23 1.13
CA PHE A 233 6.06 -10.73 0.09
C PHE A 233 6.05 -11.64 -1.15
N ALA A 234 6.04 -12.96 -0.95
CA ALA A 234 5.91 -13.92 -2.06
C ALA A 234 4.51 -13.82 -2.71
N GLY A 235 3.46 -13.69 -1.90
CA GLY A 235 2.09 -13.46 -2.40
C GLY A 235 1.96 -12.17 -3.23
N MET A 236 2.64 -11.09 -2.84
CA MET A 236 2.69 -9.84 -3.60
C MET A 236 3.38 -10.04 -4.96
N ALA A 237 4.52 -10.73 -5.00
CA ALA A 237 5.22 -11.03 -6.25
C ALA A 237 4.37 -11.92 -7.18
N ALA A 238 3.67 -12.91 -6.63
CA ALA A 238 2.78 -13.80 -7.37
C ALA A 238 1.58 -13.07 -7.98
N THR A 239 0.88 -12.24 -7.19
CA THR A 239 -0.25 -11.43 -7.65
C THR A 239 0.16 -10.41 -8.71
N ALA A 240 1.29 -9.73 -8.53
CA ALA A 240 1.85 -8.85 -9.55
C ALA A 240 2.20 -9.61 -10.84
N GLY A 241 2.82 -10.79 -10.73
CA GLY A 241 3.16 -11.65 -11.87
C GLY A 241 1.92 -12.09 -12.64
N LEU A 242 0.86 -12.50 -11.94
CA LEU A 242 -0.44 -12.84 -12.52
C LEU A 242 -1.03 -11.64 -13.28
N GLY A 243 -1.00 -10.45 -12.70
CA GLY A 243 -1.48 -9.23 -13.35
C GLY A 243 -0.78 -8.93 -14.67
N VAL A 244 0.56 -9.01 -14.70
CA VAL A 244 1.34 -8.79 -15.92
C VAL A 244 1.07 -9.88 -16.96
N ALA A 245 0.93 -11.14 -16.56
CA ALA A 245 0.60 -12.25 -17.45
C ALA A 245 -0.78 -12.07 -18.09
N LEU A 246 -1.80 -11.73 -17.29
CA LEU A 246 -3.14 -11.41 -17.76
C LEU A 246 -3.14 -10.19 -18.70
N ALA A 247 -2.36 -9.17 -18.38
CA ALA A 247 -2.28 -7.97 -19.21
C ALA A 247 -1.70 -8.27 -20.59
N ARG A 248 -0.65 -9.09 -20.67
CA ARG A 248 -0.09 -9.56 -21.94
C ARG A 248 -1.05 -10.43 -22.76
N LEU A 249 -1.92 -11.18 -22.08
CA LEU A 249 -2.94 -11.98 -22.75
C LEU A 249 -4.08 -11.11 -23.30
N LEU A 250 -4.41 -10.01 -22.62
CA LEU A 250 -5.54 -9.13 -22.98
C LEU A 250 -5.16 -7.97 -23.90
N ALA A 251 -3.89 -7.53 -23.90
CA ALA A 251 -3.40 -6.43 -24.69
C ALA A 251 -2.16 -6.85 -25.50
N PRO A 252 -2.21 -6.80 -26.86
CA PRO A 252 -1.08 -7.20 -27.68
C PRO A 252 0.13 -6.27 -27.44
N ILE A 253 1.32 -6.89 -27.30
CA ILE A 253 2.60 -6.17 -27.27
C ILE A 253 2.77 -5.47 -28.62
N ALA A 254 3.30 -4.24 -28.62
CA ALA A 254 3.44 -3.44 -29.84
C ALA A 254 4.12 -4.25 -30.98
N PRO A 255 3.61 -4.17 -32.24
CA PRO A 255 4.17 -4.89 -33.37
C PRO A 255 5.67 -4.58 -33.55
N GLY A 256 6.48 -5.61 -33.80
CA GLY A 256 7.93 -5.48 -34.00
C GLY A 256 8.80 -5.57 -32.73
N ALA A 257 8.20 -5.82 -31.57
CA ALA A 257 8.96 -6.16 -30.37
C ALA A 257 9.43 -7.62 -30.42
N SER A 258 10.74 -7.85 -30.43
CA SER A 258 11.31 -9.18 -30.12
C SER A 258 10.74 -9.71 -28.79
N PRO A 259 10.56 -11.03 -28.60
CA PRO A 259 10.23 -11.62 -27.30
C PRO A 259 11.21 -11.22 -26.16
N SER A 260 12.42 -10.78 -26.52
CA SER A 260 13.45 -10.25 -25.62
C SER A 260 13.41 -8.71 -25.44
N ALA A 261 12.51 -8.00 -26.12
CA ALA A 261 12.39 -6.56 -26.00
C ALA A 261 11.64 -6.18 -24.71
N ARG A 262 12.08 -5.08 -24.09
CA ARG A 262 11.40 -4.44 -22.94
C ARG A 262 9.89 -4.35 -23.21
N LEU A 263 9.05 -4.58 -22.20
CA LEU A 263 7.60 -4.42 -22.32
C LEU A 263 7.28 -3.02 -22.88
N ARG A 264 6.85 -2.96 -24.15
CA ARG A 264 6.36 -1.75 -24.80
C ARG A 264 4.86 -1.89 -24.97
N VAL A 265 4.13 -1.12 -24.17
CA VAL A 265 2.68 -1.04 -24.21
C VAL A 265 2.30 0.15 -25.09
N SER A 266 1.49 -0.07 -26.12
CA SER A 266 0.90 1.05 -26.86
C SER A 266 0.02 1.85 -25.89
N GLY A 267 0.08 3.19 -25.95
CA GLY A 267 -0.72 4.04 -25.07
C GLY A 267 -2.23 3.75 -25.16
N ALA A 268 -2.69 3.27 -26.32
CA ALA A 268 -4.06 2.78 -26.50
C ALA A 268 -4.44 1.62 -25.55
N HIS A 269 -3.49 0.74 -25.19
CA HIS A 269 -3.75 -0.41 -24.32
C HIS A 269 -3.39 -0.16 -22.85
N LEU A 270 -2.82 1.01 -22.52
CA LEU A 270 -2.43 1.32 -21.15
C LEU A 270 -3.58 1.19 -20.13
N PRO A 271 -4.85 1.56 -20.45
CA PRO A 271 -5.95 1.34 -19.52
C PRO A 271 -6.15 -0.12 -19.10
N ILE A 272 -5.83 -1.09 -19.97
CA ILE A 272 -5.93 -2.53 -19.64
C ILE A 272 -4.90 -2.89 -18.57
N TYR A 273 -3.67 -2.42 -18.71
CA TYR A 273 -2.60 -2.66 -17.73
C TYR A 273 -2.90 -1.98 -16.39
N LEU A 274 -3.39 -0.74 -16.42
CA LEU A 274 -3.78 0.00 -15.21
C LEU A 274 -4.97 -0.66 -14.50
N ALA A 275 -5.99 -1.09 -15.25
CA ALA A 275 -7.14 -1.80 -14.71
C ALA A 275 -6.73 -3.08 -13.99
N LEU A 276 -5.89 -3.90 -14.64
CA LEU A 276 -5.39 -5.14 -14.04
C LEU A 276 -4.52 -4.86 -12.82
N GLY A 277 -3.67 -3.83 -12.87
CA GLY A 277 -2.89 -3.39 -11.71
C GLY A 277 -3.77 -3.06 -10.51
N ALA A 278 -4.81 -2.24 -10.71
CA ALA A 278 -5.77 -1.91 -9.66
C ALA A 278 -6.47 -3.14 -9.07
N TRP A 279 -6.85 -4.10 -9.91
CA TRP A 279 -7.48 -5.35 -9.46
C TRP A 279 -6.50 -6.31 -8.77
N MET A 280 -5.22 -6.32 -9.15
CA MET A 280 -4.21 -7.11 -8.43
C MET A 280 -3.96 -6.57 -7.02
N LEU A 281 -4.07 -5.25 -6.80
CA LEU A 281 -4.03 -4.68 -5.45
C LEU A 281 -5.20 -5.19 -4.60
N LEU A 282 -6.42 -5.22 -5.16
CA LEU A 282 -7.60 -5.76 -4.50
C LEU A 282 -7.45 -7.26 -4.21
N LEU A 283 -6.96 -8.04 -5.17
CA LEU A 283 -6.69 -9.46 -5.00
C LEU A 283 -5.66 -9.70 -3.89
N TYR A 284 -4.60 -8.88 -3.85
CA TYR A 284 -3.61 -8.96 -2.79
C TYR A 284 -4.20 -8.60 -1.42
N GLN A 285 -5.07 -7.60 -1.36
CA GLN A 285 -5.80 -7.24 -0.16
C GLN A 285 -6.70 -8.39 0.35
N VAL A 286 -7.43 -9.06 -0.56
CA VAL A 286 -8.20 -10.28 -0.22
C VAL A 286 -7.30 -11.38 0.32
N TYR A 287 -6.13 -11.59 -0.29
CA TYR A 287 -5.14 -12.54 0.20
C TYR A 287 -4.64 -12.17 1.61
N MET A 288 -4.40 -10.89 1.89
CA MET A 288 -4.00 -10.46 3.24
C MET A 288 -5.10 -10.71 4.27
N VAL A 289 -6.37 -10.45 3.95
CA VAL A 289 -7.51 -10.73 4.82
C VAL A 289 -7.64 -12.23 5.09
N TRP A 290 -7.51 -13.05 4.04
CA TRP A 290 -7.47 -14.51 4.18
C TRP A 290 -6.31 -14.98 5.08
N ASP A 291 -5.17 -14.28 5.05
CA ASP A 291 -4.02 -14.48 5.93
C ASP A 291 -4.13 -13.70 7.27
N GLY A 292 -5.35 -13.48 7.76
CA GLY A 292 -5.62 -12.94 9.09
C GLY A 292 -5.43 -11.43 9.27
N ALA A 293 -5.33 -10.65 8.19
CA ALA A 293 -5.33 -9.20 8.28
C ALA A 293 -6.77 -8.66 8.39
N GLU A 294 -7.24 -8.51 9.62
CA GLU A 294 -8.55 -7.93 9.89
C GLU A 294 -8.56 -6.42 9.64
N GLY A 295 -9.73 -5.86 9.33
CA GLY A 295 -9.92 -4.41 9.16
C GLY A 295 -9.34 -3.79 7.88
N ILE A 296 -8.55 -4.53 7.10
CA ILE A 296 -7.99 -4.05 5.83
C ILE A 296 -8.69 -4.64 4.60
N GLY A 297 -9.88 -5.20 4.72
CA GLY A 297 -10.63 -5.74 3.58
C GLY A 297 -11.26 -4.66 2.69
N PRO A 298 -11.56 -4.98 1.42
CA PRO A 298 -12.39 -4.10 0.60
C PRO A 298 -13.77 -3.90 1.24
N ALA A 299 -14.41 -2.77 0.96
CA ALA A 299 -15.72 -2.51 1.53
C ALA A 299 -16.71 -3.60 1.06
N LEU A 300 -17.62 -4.02 1.94
CA LEU A 300 -18.59 -5.08 1.65
C LEU A 300 -19.33 -4.86 0.32
N TRP A 301 -19.68 -3.61 0.03
CA TRP A 301 -20.38 -3.27 -1.20
C TRP A 301 -19.50 -3.41 -2.47
N ASP A 302 -18.17 -3.17 -2.38
CA ASP A 302 -17.24 -3.46 -3.48
C ASP A 302 -17.24 -4.96 -3.80
N VAL A 303 -17.24 -5.79 -2.75
CA VAL A 303 -17.30 -7.26 -2.87
C VAL A 303 -18.62 -7.71 -3.50
N TRP A 304 -19.76 -7.15 -3.06
CA TRP A 304 -21.08 -7.47 -3.62
C TRP A 304 -21.21 -7.06 -5.09
N ILE A 305 -20.80 -5.85 -5.46
CA ILE A 305 -20.83 -5.37 -6.84
C ILE A 305 -19.93 -6.26 -7.72
N GLY A 306 -18.73 -6.61 -7.25
CA GLY A 306 -17.85 -7.54 -7.94
C GLY A 306 -18.46 -8.93 -8.13
N GLY A 307 -19.09 -9.48 -7.08
CA GLY A 307 -19.75 -10.78 -7.11
C GLY A 307 -20.94 -10.85 -8.09
N VAL A 308 -21.83 -9.85 -8.04
CA VAL A 308 -22.97 -9.73 -8.96
C VAL A 308 -22.50 -9.61 -10.41
N THR A 309 -21.44 -8.83 -10.64
CA THR A 309 -20.81 -8.67 -11.95
C THR A 309 -20.28 -10.00 -12.50
N ALA A 310 -19.53 -10.74 -11.68
CA ALA A 310 -18.95 -12.02 -12.07
C ALA A 310 -20.04 -13.05 -12.37
N ALA A 311 -21.10 -13.12 -11.54
CA ALA A 311 -22.23 -14.00 -11.75
C ALA A 311 -23.01 -13.66 -13.04
N GLY A 312 -23.30 -12.38 -13.27
CA GLY A 312 -23.96 -11.90 -14.49
C GLY A 312 -23.16 -12.19 -15.77
N LEU A 313 -21.83 -12.03 -15.70
CA LEU A 313 -20.93 -12.36 -16.81
C LEU A 313 -20.88 -13.86 -17.09
N GLY A 314 -20.83 -14.70 -16.04
CA GLY A 314 -20.90 -16.16 -16.15
C GLY A 314 -22.19 -16.63 -16.79
N LEU A 315 -23.35 -16.15 -16.30
CA LEU A 315 -24.67 -16.45 -16.86
C LEU A 315 -24.81 -15.96 -18.31
N GLY A 316 -24.35 -14.74 -18.62
CA GLY A 316 -24.40 -14.18 -19.96
C GLY A 316 -23.57 -14.97 -20.98
N LEU A 317 -22.36 -15.39 -20.60
CA LEU A 317 -21.52 -16.27 -21.43
C LEU A 317 -22.13 -17.66 -21.61
N MET A 318 -22.75 -18.21 -20.57
CA MET A 318 -23.44 -19.50 -20.61
C MET A 318 -24.64 -19.46 -21.57
N VAL A 319 -25.54 -18.48 -21.42
CA VAL A 319 -26.71 -18.29 -22.30
C VAL A 319 -26.29 -18.05 -23.75
N TRP A 320 -25.27 -17.22 -23.98
CA TRP A 320 -24.74 -16.99 -25.33
C TRP A 320 -24.16 -18.27 -25.96
N SER A 321 -23.42 -19.05 -25.17
CA SER A 321 -22.86 -20.33 -25.63
C SER A 321 -23.94 -21.33 -26.01
N ALA A 322 -25.10 -21.29 -25.35
CA ALA A 322 -26.25 -22.14 -25.61
C ALA A 322 -27.07 -21.70 -26.82
N THR A 323 -27.17 -20.38 -27.10
CA THR A 323 -28.12 -19.81 -28.07
C THR A 323 -27.53 -19.47 -29.44
N GLY A 324 -26.20 -19.38 -29.60
CA GLY A 324 -25.62 -19.05 -30.91
C GLY A 324 -24.09 -19.14 -31.01
N GLY A 325 -23.38 -19.21 -29.88
CA GLY A 325 -21.92 -19.28 -29.88
C GLY A 325 -21.35 -20.57 -30.50
N ARG A 326 -22.15 -21.64 -30.61
CA ARG A 326 -21.71 -22.94 -31.18
C ARG A 326 -21.58 -22.95 -32.70
N GLN A 327 -22.18 -21.99 -33.40
CA GLN A 327 -22.22 -21.94 -34.86
C GLN A 327 -21.06 -21.14 -35.49
N LEU A 328 -20.30 -20.38 -34.68
CA LEU A 328 -19.19 -19.55 -35.15
C LEU A 328 -17.88 -20.33 -35.26
N GLN A 329 -16.99 -19.91 -36.17
CA GLN A 329 -15.62 -20.43 -36.23
C GLN A 329 -14.88 -20.16 -34.90
N PRO A 330 -13.88 -20.99 -34.52
CA PRO A 330 -13.21 -20.88 -33.21
C PRO A 330 -12.64 -19.49 -32.89
N ASP A 331 -12.07 -18.80 -33.87
CA ASP A 331 -11.45 -17.48 -33.69
C ASP A 331 -12.51 -16.38 -33.53
N GLU A 332 -13.58 -16.42 -34.33
CA GLU A 332 -14.72 -15.51 -34.21
C GLU A 332 -15.45 -15.70 -32.87
N ARG A 333 -15.59 -16.95 -32.43
CA ARG A 333 -16.18 -17.32 -31.13
C ARG A 333 -15.35 -16.75 -29.98
N ARG A 334 -14.02 -16.81 -30.07
CA ARG A 334 -13.11 -16.25 -29.06
C ARG A 334 -13.21 -14.73 -29.00
N ALA A 335 -13.16 -14.06 -30.14
CA ALA A 335 -13.30 -12.61 -30.23
C ALA A 335 -14.66 -12.12 -29.67
N ARG A 336 -15.74 -12.83 -29.98
CA ARG A 336 -17.09 -12.46 -29.53
C ARG A 336 -17.30 -12.71 -28.03
N ARG A 337 -16.77 -13.80 -27.47
CA ARG A 337 -16.74 -14.03 -26.01
C ARG A 337 -15.98 -12.92 -25.28
N ALA A 338 -14.82 -12.53 -25.80
CA ALA A 338 -14.04 -11.43 -25.25
C ALA A 338 -14.85 -10.13 -25.24
N ASN A 339 -15.50 -9.79 -26.35
CA ASN A 339 -16.34 -8.58 -26.45
C ASN A 339 -17.53 -8.59 -25.48
N ILE A 340 -18.23 -9.72 -25.33
CA ILE A 340 -19.34 -9.84 -24.36
C ILE A 340 -18.82 -9.66 -22.93
N ALA A 341 -17.72 -10.33 -22.58
CA ALA A 341 -17.11 -10.21 -21.26
C ALA A 341 -16.68 -8.76 -20.97
N ILE A 342 -16.04 -8.11 -21.95
CA ILE A 342 -15.65 -6.70 -21.90
C ILE A 342 -16.84 -5.77 -21.67
N ILE A 343 -17.94 -5.95 -22.42
CA ILE A 343 -19.13 -5.11 -22.27
C ILE A 343 -19.76 -5.32 -20.89
N ALA A 344 -19.88 -6.56 -20.44
CA ALA A 344 -20.42 -6.87 -19.11
C ALA A 344 -19.55 -6.31 -17.99
N LEU A 345 -18.22 -6.44 -18.07
CA LEU A 345 -17.29 -5.83 -17.12
C LEU A 345 -17.35 -4.29 -17.16
N GLY A 346 -17.47 -3.70 -18.35
CA GLY A 346 -17.63 -2.26 -18.51
C GLY A 346 -18.94 -1.75 -17.91
N LEU A 347 -20.06 -2.44 -18.11
CA LEU A 347 -21.35 -2.09 -17.53
C LEU A 347 -21.31 -2.17 -16.01
N ALA A 348 -20.73 -3.24 -15.47
CA ALA A 348 -20.52 -3.40 -14.05
C ALA A 348 -19.65 -2.30 -13.43
N ALA A 349 -18.52 -1.97 -14.07
CA ALA A 349 -17.69 -0.84 -13.69
C ALA A 349 -18.50 0.48 -13.75
N GLY A 350 -19.35 0.65 -14.76
CA GLY A 350 -20.27 1.79 -14.84
C GLY A 350 -21.26 1.88 -13.67
N VAL A 351 -21.87 0.75 -13.27
CA VAL A 351 -22.74 0.67 -12.08
C VAL A 351 -21.95 0.98 -10.81
N HIS A 352 -20.75 0.42 -10.67
CA HIS A 352 -19.85 0.68 -9.56
C HIS A 352 -19.47 2.16 -9.45
N ILE A 353 -19.10 2.80 -10.57
CA ILE A 353 -18.85 4.25 -10.64
C ILE A 353 -20.10 5.02 -10.23
N GLY A 354 -21.28 4.67 -10.76
CA GLY A 354 -22.53 5.35 -10.42
C GLY A 354 -22.84 5.30 -8.93
N PHE A 355 -22.73 4.11 -8.32
CA PHE A 355 -22.89 3.94 -6.88
C PHE A 355 -21.83 4.70 -6.09
N SER A 356 -20.57 4.63 -6.50
CA SER A 356 -19.46 5.28 -5.80
C SER A 356 -19.55 6.80 -5.86
N VAL A 357 -19.98 7.35 -7.00
CA VAL A 357 -20.28 8.78 -7.16
C VAL A 357 -21.44 9.16 -6.25
N TRP A 358 -22.56 8.42 -6.27
CA TRP A 358 -23.67 8.67 -5.35
C TRP A 358 -23.22 8.65 -3.89
N TYR A 359 -22.46 7.63 -3.49
CA TYR A 359 -21.94 7.48 -2.14
C TYR A 359 -21.03 8.67 -1.78
N ALA A 360 -20.14 9.09 -2.67
CA ALA A 360 -19.30 10.26 -2.46
C ALA A 360 -20.12 11.54 -2.21
N PHE A 361 -21.28 11.69 -2.85
CA PHE A 361 -22.20 12.82 -2.65
C PHE A 361 -22.88 12.80 -1.27
N THR A 362 -22.90 11.67 -0.57
CA THR A 362 -23.41 11.56 0.82
C THR A 362 -22.35 11.85 1.89
N ARG A 363 -21.08 12.03 1.50
CA ARG A 363 -19.97 12.23 2.45
C ARG A 363 -19.86 13.70 2.88
N GLN A 364 -19.12 13.94 3.96
CA GLN A 364 -18.96 15.30 4.53
C GLN A 364 -17.91 16.18 3.83
N ALA A 365 -17.02 15.62 3.00
CA ALA A 365 -15.97 16.36 2.29
C ALA A 365 -15.10 17.28 3.18
N PRO A 366 -14.37 16.72 4.17
CA PRO A 366 -13.58 17.52 5.11
C PRO A 366 -12.54 18.44 4.43
N ASP A 367 -11.92 18.02 3.32
CA ASP A 367 -10.89 18.83 2.65
C ASP A 367 -11.49 20.04 1.94
N PHE A 368 -12.68 19.88 1.35
CA PHE A 368 -13.45 21.00 0.82
C PHE A 368 -13.74 22.04 1.92
N TRP A 369 -14.17 21.60 3.10
CA TRP A 369 -14.50 22.51 4.19
C TRP A 369 -13.30 23.28 4.73
N ILE A 370 -12.11 22.68 4.72
CA ILE A 370 -10.87 23.38 5.06
C ILE A 370 -10.65 24.55 4.09
N LEU A 371 -10.80 24.29 2.78
CA LEU A 371 -10.65 25.32 1.75
C LEU A 371 -11.69 26.41 1.86
N PHE A 372 -12.97 26.02 1.94
CA PHE A 372 -14.09 26.94 2.06
C PHE A 372 -13.94 27.86 3.27
N LYS A 373 -13.62 27.31 4.44
CA LYS A 373 -13.47 28.08 5.67
C LYS A 373 -12.28 29.02 5.61
N GLY A 374 -11.12 28.55 5.12
CA GLY A 374 -9.92 29.38 4.98
C GLY A 374 -10.16 30.58 4.06
N VAL A 375 -10.77 30.36 2.89
CA VAL A 375 -11.07 31.44 1.94
C VAL A 375 -12.16 32.37 2.47
N ARG A 376 -13.16 31.86 3.18
CA ARG A 376 -14.19 32.69 3.81
C ARG A 376 -13.62 33.58 4.91
N GLU A 377 -12.65 33.08 5.68
CA GLU A 377 -11.97 33.86 6.71
C GLU A 377 -11.13 34.97 6.08
N TRP A 378 -10.36 34.65 5.04
CA TRP A 378 -9.64 35.64 4.26
C TRP A 378 -10.56 36.71 3.66
N ALA A 379 -11.71 36.31 3.08
CA ALA A 379 -12.69 37.23 2.51
C ALA A 379 -13.35 38.17 3.54
N ARG A 380 -13.26 37.86 4.84
CA ARG A 380 -13.72 38.70 5.95
C ARG A 380 -12.62 39.62 6.52
N GLY A 381 -11.46 39.65 5.88
CA GLY A 381 -10.29 40.44 6.33
C GLY A 381 -9.28 39.64 7.15
N GLY A 382 -9.48 38.33 7.32
CA GLY A 382 -8.55 37.43 8.00
C GLY A 382 -7.45 36.87 7.10
N SER A 383 -6.86 35.75 7.51
CA SER A 383 -5.82 35.02 6.76
C SER A 383 -6.35 33.70 6.21
N LEU A 384 -5.84 33.28 5.04
CA LEU A 384 -6.05 31.91 4.54
C LEU A 384 -5.45 30.85 5.46
N TYR A 385 -4.33 31.19 6.10
CA TYR A 385 -3.47 30.26 6.81
C TYR A 385 -3.53 30.50 8.32
N ASN A 386 -3.90 29.47 9.07
CA ASN A 386 -3.65 29.42 10.51
C ASN A 386 -2.25 28.84 10.76
N LEU A 387 -1.28 29.71 10.97
CA LEU A 387 0.13 29.33 11.09
C LEU A 387 0.41 28.45 12.32
N ASN A 388 -0.31 28.66 13.42
CA ASN A 388 -0.17 27.82 14.61
C ASN A 388 -0.52 26.36 14.28
N ASP A 389 -1.63 26.15 13.57
CA ASP A 389 -2.07 24.81 13.19
C ASP A 389 -1.13 24.19 12.14
N VAL A 390 -0.60 24.99 11.21
CA VAL A 390 0.43 24.54 10.25
C VAL A 390 1.68 24.05 10.99
N MET A 391 2.13 24.74 12.04
CA MET A 391 3.35 24.36 12.78
C MET A 391 3.13 23.18 13.73
N THR A 392 1.97 23.10 14.38
CA THR A 392 1.70 22.12 15.45
C THR A 392 1.00 20.86 14.97
N ASN A 393 0.24 20.92 13.86
CA ASN A 393 -0.55 19.80 13.35
C ASN A 393 -0.68 19.85 11.82
N HIS A 394 0.44 19.87 11.09
CA HIS A 394 0.42 19.92 9.61
C HIS A 394 -0.24 18.70 8.95
N PHE A 395 -0.42 17.57 9.65
CA PHE A 395 -1.22 16.43 9.18
C PHE A 395 -2.73 16.55 9.48
N GLY A 396 -3.11 17.51 10.33
CA GLY A 396 -4.49 17.81 10.67
C GLY A 396 -5.24 18.59 9.58
N LYS A 397 -6.45 19.02 9.93
CA LYS A 397 -7.39 19.73 9.04
C LYS A 397 -6.98 21.19 8.82
N VAL A 398 -5.88 21.43 8.12
CA VAL A 398 -5.27 22.76 7.94
C VAL A 398 -5.19 23.16 6.47
N PHE A 399 -5.50 24.43 6.18
CA PHE A 399 -5.33 25.00 4.83
C PHE A 399 -3.84 25.12 4.52
N LYS A 400 -3.36 24.36 3.53
CA LYS A 400 -1.93 24.27 3.18
C LYS A 400 -1.65 24.23 1.67
N VAL A 401 -2.57 24.76 0.88
CA VAL A 401 -2.49 24.80 -0.59
C VAL A 401 -2.09 26.20 -1.07
N PRO A 402 -1.63 26.36 -2.34
CA PRO A 402 -1.33 27.66 -2.91
C PRO A 402 -2.55 28.62 -2.92
N PRO A 403 -2.35 29.95 -2.78
CA PRO A 403 -3.45 30.91 -2.83
C PRO A 403 -4.22 30.89 -4.17
N PHE A 404 -3.56 30.50 -5.26
CA PHE A 404 -4.18 30.29 -6.58
C PHE A 404 -5.41 29.37 -6.48
N TYR A 405 -5.40 28.35 -5.63
CA TYR A 405 -6.57 27.49 -5.46
C TYR A 405 -7.69 28.23 -4.70
N GLY A 406 -7.34 29.00 -3.67
CA GLY A 406 -8.31 29.80 -2.90
C GLY A 406 -9.07 30.82 -3.74
N MET A 407 -8.46 31.36 -4.80
CA MET A 407 -9.07 32.38 -5.64
C MET A 407 -10.37 31.92 -6.33
N PHE A 408 -10.52 30.62 -6.61
CA PHE A 408 -11.73 30.08 -7.23
C PHE A 408 -12.91 30.01 -6.27
N PHE A 409 -12.66 30.02 -4.96
CA PHE A 409 -13.70 30.05 -3.93
C PHE A 409 -14.10 31.49 -3.56
N ALA A 410 -13.16 32.44 -3.71
CA ALA A 410 -13.32 33.84 -3.30
C ALA A 410 -14.65 34.50 -3.72
N PRO A 411 -15.15 34.37 -4.96
CA PRO A 411 -16.40 35.03 -5.36
C PRO A 411 -17.67 34.41 -4.74
N PHE A 412 -17.59 33.22 -4.15
CA PHE A 412 -18.75 32.45 -3.71
C PHE A 412 -18.87 32.31 -2.19
N VAL A 413 -17.75 32.37 -1.45
CA VAL A 413 -17.72 32.02 -0.01
C VAL A 413 -18.57 32.91 0.91
N LEU A 414 -18.94 34.12 0.46
CA LEU A 414 -19.81 35.04 1.20
C LEU A 414 -21.27 35.01 0.72
N SER A 415 -21.50 34.70 -0.55
CA SER A 415 -22.80 34.79 -1.21
C SER A 415 -23.52 33.45 -1.34
N VAL A 416 -22.78 32.35 -1.30
CA VAL A 416 -23.29 30.98 -1.51
C VAL A 416 -23.01 30.13 -0.28
N GLY A 417 -24.03 29.39 0.18
CA GLY A 417 -23.86 28.42 1.27
C GLY A 417 -22.86 27.33 0.92
N GLY A 418 -22.04 26.91 1.89
CA GLY A 418 -20.98 25.92 1.66
C GLY A 418 -21.48 24.59 1.09
N GLU A 419 -22.69 24.16 1.47
CA GLU A 419 -23.33 22.94 0.94
C GLU A 419 -23.63 23.05 -0.56
N VAL A 420 -24.13 24.20 -1.02
CA VAL A 420 -24.42 24.45 -2.43
C VAL A 420 -23.12 24.47 -3.23
N LEU A 421 -22.07 25.10 -2.70
CA LEU A 421 -20.77 25.13 -3.36
C LEU A 421 -20.11 23.74 -3.37
N LEU A 422 -20.30 22.93 -2.32
CA LEU A 422 -19.84 21.54 -2.29
C LEU A 422 -20.55 20.69 -3.35
N LEU A 423 -21.87 20.88 -3.52
CA LEU A 423 -22.62 20.22 -4.59
C LEU A 423 -22.03 20.57 -5.96
N TRP A 424 -21.80 21.85 -6.24
CA TRP A 424 -21.20 22.29 -7.51
C TRP A 424 -19.77 21.77 -7.71
N HIS A 425 -18.96 21.75 -6.65
CA HIS A 425 -17.63 21.14 -6.66
C HIS A 425 -17.69 19.66 -7.07
N ARG A 426 -18.66 18.91 -6.53
CA ARG A 426 -18.84 17.50 -6.88
C ARG A 426 -19.36 17.29 -8.30
N VAL A 427 -20.33 18.10 -8.74
CA VAL A 427 -20.81 18.09 -10.13
C VAL A 427 -19.66 18.38 -11.09
N MET A 428 -18.84 19.39 -10.81
CA MET A 428 -17.62 19.70 -11.57
C MET A 428 -16.70 18.47 -11.63
N ASN A 429 -16.40 17.84 -10.49
CA ASN A 429 -15.56 16.65 -10.45
C ASN A 429 -16.13 15.49 -11.29
N SER A 430 -17.44 15.26 -11.28
CA SER A 430 -18.08 14.25 -12.13
C SER A 430 -17.96 14.57 -13.62
N VAL A 431 -18.13 15.84 -14.00
CA VAL A 431 -17.96 16.30 -15.39
C VAL A 431 -16.51 16.16 -15.84
N LEU A 432 -15.54 16.52 -15.00
CA LEU A 432 -14.12 16.39 -15.30
C LEU A 432 -13.69 14.92 -15.46
N LEU A 433 -14.23 14.02 -14.63
CA LEU A 433 -13.99 12.58 -14.75
C LEU A 433 -14.48 12.06 -16.11
N ALA A 434 -15.68 12.47 -16.55
CA ALA A 434 -16.18 12.14 -17.88
C ALA A 434 -15.29 12.78 -18.98
N GLY A 435 -14.83 14.02 -18.78
CA GLY A 435 -13.91 14.71 -19.67
C GLY A 435 -12.58 13.96 -19.87
N VAL A 436 -11.98 13.44 -18.79
CA VAL A 436 -10.77 12.60 -18.84
C VAL A 436 -11.01 11.39 -19.73
N ALA A 437 -12.15 10.71 -19.55
CA ALA A 437 -12.49 9.53 -20.35
C ALA A 437 -12.61 9.87 -21.85
N LEU A 438 -13.31 10.96 -22.16
CA LEU A 438 -13.52 11.42 -23.54
C LEU A 438 -12.23 11.86 -24.22
N ILE A 439 -11.38 12.62 -23.53
CA ILE A 439 -10.06 13.04 -24.06
C ILE A 439 -9.22 11.81 -24.36
N TRP A 440 -9.19 10.82 -23.45
CA TRP A 440 -8.42 9.59 -23.67
C TRP A 440 -8.90 8.83 -24.90
N LEU A 441 -10.21 8.57 -25.01
CA LEU A 441 -10.80 7.87 -26.16
C LEU A 441 -10.51 8.60 -27.47
N ARG A 442 -10.64 9.94 -27.49
CA ARG A 442 -10.40 10.76 -28.68
C ARG A 442 -8.91 10.79 -29.06
N MET A 443 -8.02 10.97 -28.08
CA MET A 443 -6.57 11.01 -28.26
C MET A 443 -6.03 9.74 -28.94
N TRP A 444 -6.64 8.58 -28.65
CA TRP A 444 -6.24 7.30 -29.23
C TRP A 444 -7.17 6.79 -30.33
N ARG A 445 -8.18 7.58 -30.74
CA ARG A 445 -9.21 7.21 -31.74
C ARG A 445 -9.91 5.88 -31.44
N LEU A 446 -10.20 5.66 -30.16
CA LEU A 446 -10.79 4.42 -29.67
C LEU A 446 -12.31 4.48 -29.64
N PRO A 447 -13.00 3.43 -30.12
CA PRO A 447 -14.45 3.35 -29.96
C PRO A 447 -14.80 3.13 -28.48
N ALA A 448 -15.81 3.86 -27.99
CA ALA A 448 -16.28 3.72 -26.61
C ALA A 448 -16.76 2.30 -26.31
N ARG A 449 -17.35 1.60 -27.30
CA ARG A 449 -17.78 0.20 -27.22
C ARG A 449 -16.63 -0.75 -27.56
N SER A 450 -15.57 -0.76 -26.76
CA SER A 450 -14.38 -1.61 -26.95
C SER A 450 -13.80 -2.16 -25.66
N SER A 451 -12.86 -3.10 -25.77
CA SER A 451 -12.03 -3.60 -24.66
C SER A 451 -11.38 -2.49 -23.86
N VAL A 452 -10.86 -1.48 -24.55
CA VAL A 452 -10.22 -0.33 -23.93
C VAL A 452 -11.24 0.59 -23.29
N GLY A 453 -12.41 0.79 -23.90
CA GLY A 453 -13.50 1.55 -23.28
C GLY A 453 -13.95 0.94 -21.96
N ALA A 454 -14.11 -0.38 -21.89
CA ALA A 454 -14.41 -1.08 -20.64
C ALA A 454 -13.25 -1.00 -19.63
N ALA A 455 -12.01 -1.20 -20.08
CA ALA A 455 -10.84 -1.07 -19.21
C ALA A 455 -10.71 0.35 -18.64
N LEU A 456 -11.07 1.37 -19.41
CA LEU A 456 -11.13 2.74 -18.93
C LEU A 456 -12.18 2.89 -17.83
N LEU A 457 -13.39 2.34 -17.99
CA LEU A 457 -14.38 2.33 -16.90
C LEU A 457 -13.85 1.61 -15.65
N ILE A 458 -13.10 0.52 -15.80
CA ILE A 458 -12.49 -0.17 -14.67
C ILE A 458 -11.43 0.70 -13.98
N VAL A 459 -10.54 1.36 -14.74
CA VAL A 459 -9.56 2.32 -14.18
C VAL A 459 -10.27 3.47 -13.48
N LEU A 460 -11.38 3.94 -14.04
CA LEU A 460 -12.19 5.01 -13.43
C LEU A 460 -12.99 4.52 -12.21
N SER A 461 -13.06 3.21 -11.99
CA SER A 461 -13.58 2.58 -10.77
C SER A 461 -12.52 2.45 -9.67
N PHE A 462 -11.33 3.03 -9.87
CA PHE A 462 -10.24 2.95 -8.89
C PHE A 462 -10.56 3.78 -7.64
N ARG A 463 -10.43 3.16 -6.47
CA ARG A 463 -10.86 3.71 -5.17
C ARG A 463 -10.40 5.17 -4.90
N PRO A 464 -9.15 5.57 -5.16
CA PRO A 464 -8.70 6.94 -4.96
C PRO A 464 -9.50 8.02 -5.72
N LEU A 465 -10.11 7.68 -6.87
CA LEU A 465 -10.97 8.61 -7.63
C LEU A 465 -12.28 8.92 -6.88
N PHE A 466 -12.74 8.01 -6.04
CA PHE A 466 -13.93 8.21 -5.22
C PHE A 466 -13.59 8.84 -3.88
N ASP A 467 -12.43 8.50 -3.32
CA ASP A 467 -11.94 9.15 -2.11
C ASP A 467 -11.72 10.65 -2.37
N THR A 468 -11.13 11.05 -3.50
CA THR A 468 -10.96 12.48 -3.84
C THR A 468 -12.30 13.22 -3.95
N MET A 469 -13.35 12.61 -4.51
CA MET A 469 -14.71 13.20 -4.50
C MET A 469 -15.32 13.24 -3.10
N SER A 470 -15.13 12.19 -2.30
CA SER A 470 -15.67 12.04 -0.95
C SER A 470 -15.05 13.02 0.03
N TYR A 471 -13.75 13.28 -0.11
CA TYR A 471 -12.99 14.24 0.69
C TYR A 471 -13.16 15.68 0.19
N GLY A 472 -13.58 15.88 -1.06
CA GLY A 472 -13.73 17.21 -1.65
C GLY A 472 -12.40 17.80 -2.10
N GLN A 473 -11.55 16.94 -2.67
CA GLN A 473 -10.21 17.26 -3.13
C GLN A 473 -10.18 17.69 -4.60
N ILE A 474 -9.09 18.35 -4.99
CA ILE A 474 -8.87 18.93 -6.31
C ILE A 474 -8.23 17.96 -7.31
N ASP A 475 -7.96 16.71 -6.90
CA ASP A 475 -7.11 15.83 -7.69
C ASP A 475 -7.72 15.43 -9.04
N LEU A 476 -9.05 15.53 -9.20
CA LEU A 476 -9.72 15.34 -10.51
C LEU A 476 -9.51 16.51 -11.48
N VAL A 477 -9.38 17.74 -10.97
CA VAL A 477 -8.93 18.88 -11.78
C VAL A 477 -7.49 18.66 -12.23
N LEU A 478 -6.62 18.21 -11.34
CA LEU A 478 -5.24 17.87 -11.68
C LEU A 478 -5.18 16.74 -12.72
N LEU A 479 -5.94 15.66 -12.53
CA LEU A 479 -6.01 14.54 -13.48
C LEU A 479 -6.45 15.02 -14.86
N PHE A 480 -7.48 15.85 -14.93
CA PHE A 480 -7.97 16.44 -16.18
C PHE A 480 -6.91 17.31 -16.86
N ILE A 481 -6.26 18.23 -16.13
CA ILE A 481 -5.20 19.09 -16.68
C ILE A 481 -4.01 18.25 -17.17
N LEU A 482 -3.62 17.20 -16.43
CA LEU A 482 -2.53 16.32 -16.83
C LEU A 482 -2.89 15.45 -18.04
N THR A 483 -4.14 15.02 -18.17
CA THR A 483 -4.63 14.34 -19.39
C THR A 483 -4.63 15.29 -20.59
N LEU A 484 -5.03 16.55 -20.41
CA LEU A 484 -4.90 17.58 -21.45
C LEU A 484 -3.44 17.88 -21.79
N THR A 485 -2.54 17.88 -20.80
CA THR A 485 -1.10 18.06 -21.00
C THR A 485 -0.55 16.95 -21.89
N LEU A 486 -0.90 15.69 -21.59
CA LEU A 486 -0.53 14.55 -22.41
C LEU A 486 -1.10 14.67 -23.83
N TRP A 487 -2.35 15.07 -23.98
CA TRP A 487 -2.94 15.34 -25.29
C TRP A 487 -2.19 16.45 -26.06
N ALA A 488 -1.85 17.56 -25.41
CA ALA A 488 -1.11 18.65 -26.03
C ALA A 488 0.29 18.18 -26.50
N LEU A 489 0.99 17.40 -25.68
CA LEU A 489 2.27 16.78 -26.07
C LEU A 489 2.12 15.83 -27.27
N ARG A 490 1.04 15.05 -27.30
CA ARG A 490 0.72 14.12 -28.39
C ARG A 490 0.41 14.82 -29.72
N GLU A 491 -0.15 16.02 -29.65
CA GLU A 491 -0.44 16.89 -30.79
C GLU A 491 0.71 17.87 -31.09
N GLU A 492 1.89 17.66 -30.50
CA GLU A 492 3.11 18.48 -30.69
C GLU A 492 2.93 19.97 -30.31
N ARG A 493 1.99 20.24 -29.38
CA ARG A 493 1.69 21.57 -28.84
C ARG A 493 2.46 21.85 -27.56
N ASP A 494 3.79 21.82 -27.63
CA ASP A 494 4.67 21.94 -26.47
C ASP A 494 4.39 23.18 -25.60
N LEU A 495 4.14 24.34 -26.21
CA LEU A 495 3.83 25.58 -25.49
C LEU A 495 2.57 25.44 -24.62
N LEU A 496 1.50 24.84 -25.17
CA LEU A 496 0.26 24.60 -24.43
C LEU A 496 0.49 23.57 -23.31
N ALA A 497 1.26 22.51 -23.58
CA ALA A 497 1.61 21.54 -22.55
C ALA A 497 2.34 22.22 -21.38
N GLY A 498 3.27 23.13 -21.66
CA GLY A 498 3.94 23.96 -20.66
C GLY A 498 2.96 24.78 -19.80
N VAL A 499 2.05 25.51 -20.44
CA VAL A 499 1.01 26.32 -19.76
C VAL A 499 0.14 25.44 -18.86
N LEU A 500 -0.26 24.24 -19.32
CA LEU A 500 -1.05 23.31 -18.54
C LEU A 500 -0.28 22.74 -17.34
N VAL A 501 1.03 22.47 -17.49
CA VAL A 501 1.89 22.07 -16.36
C VAL A 501 1.99 23.21 -15.33
N ALA A 502 2.09 24.46 -15.75
CA ALA A 502 2.06 25.60 -14.85
C ALA A 502 0.74 25.68 -14.07
N LEU A 503 -0.38 25.52 -14.78
CA LEU A 503 -1.71 25.49 -14.16
C LEU A 503 -1.83 24.38 -13.12
N ALA A 504 -1.39 23.15 -13.44
CA ALA A 504 -1.39 22.04 -12.50
C ALA A 504 -0.49 22.31 -11.27
N THR A 505 0.69 22.90 -11.50
CA THR A 505 1.67 23.24 -10.45
C THR A 505 1.09 24.25 -9.44
N LEU A 506 0.23 25.15 -9.90
CA LEU A 506 -0.42 26.15 -9.05
C LEU A 506 -1.58 25.61 -8.23
N PHE A 507 -2.17 24.47 -8.62
CA PHE A 507 -3.09 23.74 -7.74
C PHE A 507 -2.34 22.91 -6.70
N LYS A 508 -1.22 22.29 -7.10
CA LYS A 508 -0.41 21.41 -6.24
C LYS A 508 1.01 21.39 -6.77
N LEU A 509 2.03 21.51 -5.91
CA LEU A 509 3.40 21.79 -6.37
C LEU A 509 4.08 20.67 -7.18
N TYR A 510 3.72 19.40 -6.97
CA TYR A 510 4.47 18.26 -7.52
C TYR A 510 4.55 18.17 -9.06
N PRO A 511 3.59 18.62 -9.90
CA PRO A 511 3.69 18.56 -11.35
C PRO A 511 4.88 19.35 -11.92
N VAL A 512 5.51 20.24 -11.14
CA VAL A 512 6.73 20.95 -11.55
C VAL A 512 7.86 19.99 -11.97
N VAL A 513 7.88 18.76 -11.44
CA VAL A 513 8.86 17.74 -11.84
C VAL A 513 8.78 17.38 -13.33
N LEU A 514 7.63 17.62 -13.97
CA LEU A 514 7.46 17.42 -15.42
C LEU A 514 8.29 18.39 -16.26
N LEU A 515 8.86 19.45 -15.68
CA LEU A 515 9.84 20.28 -16.38
C LEU A 515 11.10 19.51 -16.78
N ALA A 516 11.49 18.50 -15.98
CA ALA A 516 12.59 17.61 -16.33
C ALA A 516 12.34 16.89 -17.67
N PHE A 517 11.08 16.50 -17.95
CA PHE A 517 10.71 15.92 -19.24
C PHE A 517 11.01 16.88 -20.39
N PHE A 518 10.60 18.14 -20.31
CA PHE A 518 10.86 19.13 -21.36
C PHE A 518 12.36 19.38 -21.55
N VAL A 519 13.14 19.45 -20.46
CA VAL A 519 14.59 19.61 -20.53
C VAL A 519 15.25 18.40 -21.20
N ILE A 520 14.95 17.19 -20.74
CA ILE A 520 15.52 15.93 -21.26
C ILE A 520 15.15 15.75 -22.75
N LYS A 521 13.92 16.10 -23.12
CA LYS A 521 13.45 16.05 -24.51
C LYS A 521 13.86 17.28 -25.34
N ARG A 522 14.55 18.25 -24.75
CA ARG A 522 14.97 19.51 -25.39
C ARG A 522 13.80 20.32 -25.98
N GLN A 523 12.62 20.20 -25.37
CA GLN A 523 11.38 20.87 -25.75
C GLN A 523 11.28 22.25 -25.07
N TRP A 524 12.14 23.18 -25.47
CA TRP A 524 12.24 24.52 -24.88
C TRP A 524 10.94 25.33 -24.94
N ARG A 525 10.10 25.10 -25.96
CA ARG A 525 8.78 25.72 -26.09
C ARG A 525 7.88 25.37 -24.90
N GLY A 526 7.98 24.15 -24.36
CA GLY A 526 7.25 23.76 -23.16
C GLY A 526 7.72 24.50 -21.92
N LEU A 527 9.02 24.75 -21.77
CA LEU A 527 9.54 25.56 -20.66
C LEU A 527 9.07 27.02 -20.77
N TRP A 528 9.06 27.59 -21.97
CA TRP A 528 8.49 28.93 -22.20
C TRP A 528 7.00 28.99 -21.88
N GLY A 529 6.24 27.95 -22.27
CA GLY A 529 4.82 27.83 -21.96
C GLY A 529 4.59 27.78 -20.44
N PHE A 530 5.42 27.03 -19.72
CA PHE A 530 5.37 26.98 -18.27
C PHE A 530 5.66 28.34 -17.64
N ALA A 531 6.74 29.00 -18.06
CA ALA A 531 7.09 30.33 -17.55
C ALA A 531 5.97 31.36 -17.80
N LEU A 532 5.40 31.36 -19.00
CA LEU A 532 4.27 32.21 -19.37
C LEU A 532 3.03 31.90 -18.53
N GLY A 533 2.68 30.63 -18.37
CA GLY A 533 1.56 30.20 -17.54
C GLY A 533 1.75 30.62 -16.08
N MET A 534 2.93 30.39 -15.51
CA MET A 534 3.25 30.80 -14.13
C MET A 534 3.13 32.31 -13.95
N LEU A 535 3.61 33.11 -14.92
CA LEU A 535 3.50 34.57 -14.89
C LEU A 535 2.03 35.02 -14.90
N ILE A 536 1.24 34.53 -15.86
CA ILE A 536 -0.16 34.94 -16.03
C ILE A 536 -1.01 34.50 -14.84
N PHE A 537 -0.94 33.21 -14.47
CA PHE A 537 -1.81 32.65 -13.45
C PHE A 537 -1.48 33.14 -12.04
N ASN A 538 -0.19 33.28 -11.67
CA ASN A 538 0.15 33.94 -10.41
C ASN A 538 -0.18 35.43 -10.44
N GLY A 539 -0.01 36.12 -11.58
CA GLY A 539 -0.42 37.52 -11.71
C GLY A 539 -1.90 37.71 -11.39
N ILE A 540 -2.75 36.84 -11.93
CA ILE A 540 -4.19 36.82 -11.61
C ILE A 540 -4.42 36.49 -10.13
N ALA A 541 -3.78 35.44 -9.61
CA ALA A 541 -3.97 35.06 -8.21
C ALA A 541 -3.51 36.14 -7.22
N VAL A 542 -2.42 36.85 -7.50
CA VAL A 542 -1.95 37.99 -6.70
C VAL A 542 -2.94 39.14 -6.79
N ALA A 543 -3.51 39.41 -7.97
CA ALA A 543 -4.53 40.44 -8.13
C ALA A 543 -5.82 40.13 -7.33
N VAL A 544 -6.19 38.85 -7.20
CA VAL A 544 -7.40 38.43 -6.47
C VAL A 544 -7.13 38.25 -4.98
N MET A 545 -6.08 37.51 -4.60
CA MET A 545 -5.82 37.08 -3.22
C MET A 545 -4.85 37.99 -2.46
N GLY A 546 -4.22 38.95 -3.14
CA GLY A 546 -3.18 39.81 -2.60
C GLY A 546 -1.80 39.14 -2.52
N TRP A 547 -0.76 39.96 -2.54
CA TRP A 547 0.64 39.52 -2.44
C TRP A 547 0.95 38.81 -1.12
N GLU A 548 0.38 39.29 -0.02
CA GLU A 548 0.74 38.82 1.33
C GLU A 548 0.45 37.33 1.51
N MET A 549 -0.67 36.83 0.99
CA MET A 549 -1.00 35.39 1.06
C MET A 549 0.02 34.52 0.30
N HIS A 550 0.58 35.01 -0.81
CA HIS A 550 1.61 34.31 -1.57
C HIS A 550 2.95 34.31 -0.83
N ARG A 551 3.32 35.44 -0.21
CA ARG A 551 4.51 35.55 0.64
C ARG A 551 4.43 34.57 1.81
N VAL A 552 3.32 34.56 2.55
CA VAL A 552 3.10 33.64 3.69
C VAL A 552 3.16 32.19 3.23
N TYR A 553 2.50 31.85 2.11
CA TYR A 553 2.55 30.50 1.56
C TYR A 553 3.98 30.02 1.31
N LEU A 554 4.78 30.83 0.60
CA LEU A 554 6.14 30.46 0.21
C LEU A 554 7.14 30.44 1.38
N THR A 555 6.99 31.37 2.33
CA THR A 555 7.99 31.57 3.40
C THR A 555 7.65 30.86 4.70
N GLN A 556 6.37 30.56 4.95
CA GLN A 556 5.90 30.03 6.24
C GLN A 556 5.10 28.74 6.12
N VAL A 557 4.39 28.51 5.01
CA VAL A 557 3.59 27.27 4.85
C VAL A 557 4.43 26.16 4.20
N VAL A 558 4.95 26.39 3.00
CA VAL A 558 5.72 25.38 2.23
C VAL A 558 6.87 24.77 3.05
N PRO A 559 7.69 25.54 3.80
CA PRO A 559 8.76 24.97 4.61
C PRO A 559 8.29 24.07 5.76
N ASN A 560 7.05 24.25 6.25
CA ASN A 560 6.54 23.59 7.46
C ASN A 560 5.54 22.46 7.18
N ILE A 561 5.13 22.27 5.92
CA ILE A 561 4.20 21.19 5.53
C ILE A 561 4.93 19.95 4.98
N GLY A 562 6.25 20.06 4.79
CA GLY A 562 7.12 18.95 4.39
C GLY A 562 7.73 18.26 5.61
N GLY A 563 7.94 16.95 5.52
CA GLY A 563 8.55 16.18 6.61
C GLY A 563 8.56 14.68 6.34
N THR A 564 9.58 14.01 6.84
CA THR A 564 9.62 12.54 6.87
C THR A 564 8.92 12.08 8.14
N THR A 565 7.87 11.29 8.04
CA THR A 565 7.20 10.67 9.21
C THR A 565 7.10 9.17 9.02
N ALA A 566 7.10 8.41 10.12
CA ALA A 566 6.90 6.97 10.07
C ALA A 566 5.41 6.59 9.89
N TRP A 567 4.51 7.55 10.15
CA TRP A 567 3.05 7.42 10.02
C TRP A 567 2.64 6.58 8.81
N ILE A 568 1.77 5.60 9.04
CA ILE A 568 1.42 4.57 8.07
C ILE A 568 0.82 5.14 6.78
N GLU A 569 0.16 6.30 6.80
CA GLU A 569 -0.35 6.92 5.57
C GLU A 569 0.75 7.60 4.74
N ASN A 570 1.93 7.82 5.30
CA ASN A 570 3.09 8.34 4.57
C ASN A 570 3.75 7.24 3.74
N GLN A 571 3.35 7.17 2.46
CA GLN A 571 3.83 6.19 1.49
C GLN A 571 5.03 6.67 0.65
N THR A 572 5.74 7.71 1.12
CA THR A 572 7.00 8.15 0.48
C THR A 572 8.14 7.19 0.78
N ILE A 573 9.20 7.20 -0.04
CA ILE A 573 10.44 6.44 0.21
C ILE A 573 11.05 6.84 1.57
N SER A 574 11.04 8.12 1.89
CA SER A 574 11.52 8.61 3.19
C SER A 574 10.67 8.08 4.35
N GLY A 575 9.33 8.04 4.21
CA GLY A 575 8.45 7.47 5.23
C GLY A 575 8.68 5.97 5.43
N PHE A 576 8.92 5.23 4.34
CA PHE A 576 9.31 3.82 4.40
C PHE A 576 10.62 3.63 5.20
N LEU A 577 11.66 4.42 4.92
CA LEU A 577 12.92 4.34 5.66
C LEU A 577 12.77 4.74 7.14
N ALA A 578 11.90 5.71 7.45
CA ALA A 578 11.62 6.09 8.82
C ALA A 578 11.01 4.92 9.63
N ARG A 579 10.15 4.09 9.00
CA ARG A 579 9.56 2.90 9.64
C ARG A 579 10.58 1.81 10.03
N LEU A 580 11.77 1.81 9.41
CA LEU A 580 12.86 0.94 9.83
C LEU A 580 13.43 1.32 11.21
N ALA A 581 13.19 2.55 11.68
CA ALA A 581 13.74 3.09 12.91
C ALA A 581 12.69 3.64 13.89
N ALA A 582 11.43 3.81 13.47
CA ALA A 582 10.34 4.33 14.30
C ALA A 582 9.02 3.57 14.05
N PRO A 583 8.12 3.48 15.04
CA PRO A 583 6.83 2.81 14.88
C PRO A 583 5.98 3.42 13.75
N PRO A 584 5.21 2.60 13.00
CA PRO A 584 4.36 3.10 11.92
C PRO A 584 3.17 3.96 12.39
N THR A 585 2.96 4.05 13.71
CA THR A 585 1.96 4.92 14.35
C THR A 585 2.53 6.27 14.77
N ASP A 586 3.83 6.51 14.59
CA ASP A 586 4.46 7.78 14.95
C ASP A 586 4.21 8.86 13.87
N ALA A 587 3.46 9.89 14.25
CA ALA A 587 3.15 11.04 13.40
C ALA A 587 4.16 12.19 13.54
N ALA A 588 5.12 12.10 14.46
CA ALA A 588 6.15 13.11 14.62
C ALA A 588 7.11 13.14 13.41
N ILE A 589 7.68 14.32 13.16
CA ILE A 589 8.73 14.47 12.15
C ILE A 589 9.95 13.67 12.59
N PHE A 590 10.34 12.71 11.76
CA PHE A 590 11.50 11.86 11.95
C PHE A 590 12.79 12.70 11.93
N THR A 591 13.53 12.66 13.04
CA THR A 591 14.71 13.51 13.27
C THR A 591 16.03 12.87 12.84
N GLY A 592 16.04 11.56 12.53
CA GLY A 592 17.24 10.82 12.12
C GLY A 592 17.84 11.33 10.81
N ARG A 593 18.88 12.18 10.90
CA ARG A 593 19.49 12.88 9.76
C ARG A 593 19.97 11.93 8.65
N GLY A 594 20.62 10.82 9.00
CA GLY A 594 21.18 9.86 8.03
C GLY A 594 20.10 9.22 7.15
N LEU A 595 19.10 8.58 7.76
CA LEU A 595 17.98 7.96 7.04
C LEU A 595 17.15 8.98 6.26
N ARG A 596 16.96 10.20 6.80
CA ARG A 596 16.27 11.28 6.10
C ARG A 596 17.00 11.72 4.82
N LEU A 597 18.32 11.90 4.89
CA LEU A 597 19.13 12.26 3.73
C LEU A 597 19.16 11.12 2.70
N LEU A 598 19.27 9.87 3.16
CA LEU A 598 19.20 8.70 2.28
C LEU A 598 17.85 8.62 1.56
N GLY A 599 16.73 8.79 2.28
CA GLY A 599 15.39 8.80 1.69
C GLY A 599 15.22 9.91 0.66
N THR A 600 15.76 11.09 0.93
CA THR A 600 15.75 12.22 0.00
C THR A 600 16.57 11.92 -1.25
N LEU A 601 17.78 11.36 -1.08
CA LEU A 601 18.66 10.97 -2.19
C LEU A 601 17.98 9.92 -3.09
N ILE A 602 17.44 8.85 -2.49
CA ILE A 602 16.75 7.80 -3.25
C ILE A 602 15.51 8.36 -3.94
N SER A 603 14.73 9.21 -3.27
CA SER A 603 13.58 9.88 -3.88
C SER A 603 13.98 10.74 -5.09
N GLY A 604 15.10 11.47 -5.00
CA GLY A 604 15.65 12.25 -6.11
C GLY A 604 16.11 11.39 -7.27
N LEU A 605 16.85 10.30 -6.99
CA LEU A 605 17.30 9.35 -8.02
C LEU A 605 16.14 8.66 -8.73
N VAL A 606 15.13 8.22 -7.99
CA VAL A 606 13.92 7.59 -8.54
C VAL A 606 13.10 8.58 -9.34
N GLY A 607 13.00 9.84 -8.91
CA GLY A 607 12.28 10.88 -9.65
C GLY A 607 12.92 11.29 -10.98
N LEU A 608 14.24 11.06 -11.14
CA LEU A 608 14.99 11.39 -12.35
C LEU A 608 15.10 10.22 -13.36
N ALA A 609 14.84 8.98 -12.92
CA ALA A 609 14.93 7.75 -13.71
C ALA A 609 13.62 7.47 -14.47
#